data_AF-A0A2T1DQP5-F1
#
_entry.id   AF-A0A2T1DQP5-F1
#
_cell.length_a   1.000
_cell.length_b   1.000
_cell.length_c   1.000
_cell.angle_alpha   90.00
_cell.angle_beta   90.00
_cell.angle_gamma   90.00
#
_symmetry.space_group_name_H-M   'P 1'
#
loop_
_entity.id
_entity.type
_entity.pdbx_description
1 polymer ?
#
loop_
_entity_poly.entity_id
_entity_poly.type
_entity_poly.pdbx_seq_one_letter_code
_entity_poly.pdbx_strand_id
1 'polypeptide(L)'
;MAFKNFRMRRDAENWFSHIQDQKPIRTKFDLYYFCLMVGLATGRKSEPAKRCPEFTDFTDNFVSEYRPYQRLIIGLLIRAELSRLGVSVMEKDEVRKIFVDLVNPQNPTNLTDMGMDRLNEYSSGGYDYLAEKLDSKPYHVEEFLRTYAKLLRGAIEQNSDW
;
A
#
# COMPACT_ATOMS: atom_id res chain seq x y z
N MET A 1 -23.52 -6.85 5.02
CA MET A 1 -22.27 -6.80 5.79
C MET A 1 -21.43 -5.70 5.15
N ALA A 2 -20.91 -4.73 5.92
CA ALA A 2 -20.05 -3.69 5.37
C ALA A 2 -18.61 -4.22 5.35
N PHE A 3 -17.96 -4.21 4.19
CA PHE A 3 -16.56 -4.60 4.05
C PHE A 3 -15.65 -3.40 4.33
N LYS A 4 -14.42 -3.64 4.80
CA LYS A 4 -13.43 -2.56 4.92
C LYS A 4 -12.99 -2.05 3.56
N ASN A 5 -12.81 -0.73 3.48
CA ASN A 5 -12.47 -0.01 2.27
C ASN A 5 -10.97 0.24 2.15
N PHE A 6 -10.52 0.54 0.93
CA PHE A 6 -9.26 1.22 0.72
C PHE A 6 -9.32 2.61 1.36
N ARG A 7 -8.30 2.92 2.15
CA ARG A 7 -8.25 4.12 2.99
C ARG A 7 -6.99 4.91 2.74
N MET A 8 -7.14 6.22 2.64
CA MET A 8 -6.02 7.16 2.57
C MET A 8 -6.14 8.20 3.67
N ARG A 9 -5.04 8.53 4.32
CA ARG A 9 -5.00 9.60 5.34
C ARG A 9 -5.19 10.96 4.66
N ARG A 10 -5.84 11.90 5.35
CA ARG A 10 -6.11 13.23 4.80
C ARG A 10 -4.83 14.03 4.57
N ASP A 11 -3.83 13.86 5.41
CA ASP A 11 -2.52 14.49 5.22
C ASP A 11 -1.76 13.95 4.00
N ALA A 12 -1.87 12.65 3.71
CA ALA A 12 -1.34 12.07 2.47
C ALA A 12 -2.04 12.67 1.25
N GLU A 13 -3.37 12.80 1.26
CA GLU A 13 -4.11 13.47 0.17
C GLU A 13 -3.65 14.92 -0.02
N ASN A 14 -3.49 15.66 1.08
CA ASN A 14 -3.00 17.04 1.03
C ASN A 14 -1.56 17.14 0.53
N TRP A 15 -0.72 16.14 0.82
CA TRP A 15 0.65 16.09 0.33
C TRP A 15 0.69 15.88 -1.19
N PHE A 16 -0.17 15.03 -1.74
CA PHE A 16 -0.28 14.83 -3.20
C PHE A 16 -1.10 15.89 -3.94
N SER A 17 -1.62 16.92 -3.24
CA SER A 17 -2.69 17.77 -3.76
C SER A 17 -2.39 18.47 -5.08
N HIS A 18 -1.11 18.76 -5.35
CA HIS A 18 -0.67 19.47 -6.56
C HIS A 18 -0.50 18.55 -7.76
N ILE A 19 -0.29 17.24 -7.55
CA ILE A 19 -0.06 16.28 -8.66
C ILE A 19 -1.25 15.36 -8.92
N GLN A 20 -2.25 15.31 -8.03
CA GLN A 20 -3.36 14.36 -8.12
C GLN A 20 -4.16 14.45 -9.43
N ASP A 21 -4.21 15.63 -10.06
CA ASP A 21 -4.91 15.89 -11.33
C ASP A 21 -3.95 15.97 -12.53
N GLN A 22 -2.65 15.72 -12.32
CA GLN A 22 -1.64 15.74 -13.38
C GLN A 22 -1.46 14.34 -13.97
N LYS A 23 -1.49 14.24 -15.30
CA LYS A 23 -1.25 12.96 -16.00
C LYS A 23 0.17 12.44 -15.70
N PRO A 24 0.37 11.14 -15.46
CA PRO A 24 -0.56 10.05 -15.76
C PRO A 24 -1.47 9.64 -14.59
N ILE A 25 -1.50 10.38 -13.48
CA ILE A 25 -2.38 10.07 -12.34
C ILE A 25 -3.83 10.30 -12.77
N ARG A 26 -4.70 9.31 -12.53
CA ARG A 26 -6.11 9.34 -12.93
C ARG A 26 -7.06 9.15 -11.76
N THR A 27 -6.61 8.44 -10.74
CA THR A 27 -7.44 8.02 -9.61
C THR A 27 -6.68 8.18 -8.31
N LYS A 28 -7.43 8.31 -7.21
CA LYS A 28 -6.85 8.23 -5.86
C LYS A 28 -6.15 6.89 -5.61
N PHE A 29 -6.57 5.83 -6.31
CA PHE A 29 -5.93 4.52 -6.24
C PHE A 29 -4.47 4.57 -6.73
N ASP A 30 -4.13 5.41 -7.72
CA ASP A 30 -2.74 5.57 -8.18
C ASP A 30 -1.84 6.12 -7.07
N LEU A 31 -2.32 7.14 -6.35
CA LEU A 31 -1.61 7.72 -5.20
C LEU A 31 -1.48 6.71 -4.06
N TYR A 32 -2.57 6.01 -3.74
CA TYR A 32 -2.57 4.93 -2.76
C TYR A 32 -1.58 3.82 -3.15
N TYR A 33 -1.52 3.47 -4.43
CA TYR A 33 -0.62 2.44 -4.95
C TYR A 33 0.85 2.85 -4.83
N PHE A 34 1.20 4.10 -5.11
CA PHE A 34 2.56 4.59 -4.88
C PHE A 34 2.99 4.42 -3.44
N CYS A 35 2.14 4.83 -2.50
CA CYS A 35 2.39 4.65 -1.09
C CYS A 35 2.46 3.16 -0.71
N LEU A 36 1.51 2.34 -1.16
CA LEU A 36 1.46 0.91 -0.88
C LEU A 36 2.74 0.20 -1.31
N MET A 37 3.19 0.42 -2.54
CA MET A 37 4.35 -0.28 -3.08
C MET A 37 5.64 0.05 -2.32
N VAL A 38 5.83 1.31 -1.94
CA VAL A 38 6.98 1.72 -1.11
C VAL A 38 6.85 1.18 0.31
N GLY A 39 5.65 1.19 0.89
CA GLY A 39 5.40 0.62 2.21
C GLY A 39 5.71 -0.88 2.26
N LEU A 40 5.21 -1.65 1.31
CA LEU A 40 5.53 -3.07 1.17
C LEU A 40 7.04 -3.28 0.93
N ALA A 41 7.66 -2.48 0.05
CA ALA A 41 9.08 -2.62 -0.30
C ALA A 41 10.01 -2.33 0.87
N THR A 42 9.63 -1.40 1.74
CA THR A 42 10.40 -1.04 2.94
C THR A 42 10.01 -1.85 4.16
N GLY A 43 8.96 -2.68 4.09
CA GLY A 43 8.33 -3.31 5.26
C GLY A 43 7.69 -2.30 6.22
N ARG A 44 7.55 -1.02 5.84
CA ARG A 44 7.07 0.04 6.71
C ARG A 44 5.55 0.07 6.71
N LYS A 45 4.98 -0.02 7.91
CA LYS A 45 3.54 0.06 8.14
C LYS A 45 3.21 1.03 9.28
N SER A 46 2.10 1.73 9.17
CA SER A 46 1.58 2.59 10.23
C SER A 46 0.07 2.63 10.22
N GLU A 47 -0.55 2.48 11.38
CA GLU A 47 -2.01 2.49 11.51
C GLU A 47 -2.58 3.87 11.11
N PRO A 48 -3.42 3.97 10.05
CA PRO A 48 -3.90 5.25 9.53
C PRO A 48 -4.53 6.14 10.60
N ALA A 49 -5.44 5.57 11.41
CA ALA A 49 -6.20 6.29 12.43
C ALA A 49 -5.34 6.81 13.60
N LYS A 50 -4.17 6.18 13.87
CA LYS A 50 -3.22 6.66 14.89
C LYS A 50 -2.33 7.77 14.38
N ARG A 51 -2.10 7.84 13.06
CA ARG A 51 -1.23 8.83 12.43
C ARG A 51 -1.98 10.11 12.04
N CYS A 52 -3.20 9.96 11.55
CA CYS A 52 -4.06 11.07 11.17
C CYS A 52 -5.50 10.75 11.61
N PRO A 53 -6.14 11.60 12.43
CA PRO A 53 -7.53 11.37 12.85
C PRO A 53 -8.51 11.46 11.67
N GLU A 54 -8.11 12.15 10.58
CA GLU A 54 -8.89 12.31 9.36
C GLU A 54 -8.39 11.37 8.26
N PHE A 55 -9.28 10.56 7.72
CA PHE A 55 -9.00 9.66 6.60
C PHE A 55 -10.24 9.49 5.74
N THR A 56 -10.00 9.15 4.47
CA THR A 56 -11.06 8.91 3.49
C THR A 56 -11.08 7.43 3.14
N ASP A 57 -12.22 6.79 3.33
CA ASP A 57 -12.56 5.52 2.68
C ASP A 57 -13.03 5.85 1.26
N PHE A 58 -12.31 5.40 0.23
CA PHE A 58 -12.54 5.90 -1.14
C PHE A 58 -12.99 4.85 -2.14
N THR A 59 -12.79 3.56 -1.87
CA THR A 59 -13.39 2.47 -2.65
C THR A 59 -13.37 1.17 -1.87
N ASP A 60 -14.33 0.28 -2.14
CA ASP A 60 -14.46 -1.06 -1.56
C ASP A 60 -13.92 -2.16 -2.49
N ASN A 61 -13.25 -1.75 -3.59
CA ASN A 61 -12.86 -2.62 -4.69
C ASN A 61 -11.54 -2.19 -5.33
N PHE A 62 -10.81 -3.12 -5.95
CA PHE A 62 -9.74 -2.76 -6.88
C PHE A 62 -10.37 -2.08 -8.10
N VAL A 63 -9.92 -0.85 -8.43
CA VAL A 63 -10.38 -0.13 -9.62
C VAL A 63 -9.97 -0.90 -10.90
N SER A 64 -10.68 -0.65 -12.01
CA SER A 64 -10.58 -1.45 -13.25
C SER A 64 -9.16 -1.73 -13.72
N GLU A 65 -8.30 -0.72 -13.67
CA GLU A 65 -6.92 -0.75 -14.13
C GLU A 65 -6.01 -1.61 -13.24
N TYR A 66 -6.37 -1.77 -11.97
CA TYR A 66 -5.60 -2.55 -10.99
C TYR A 66 -6.16 -3.96 -10.76
N ARG A 67 -7.39 -4.23 -11.19
CA ARG A 67 -8.03 -5.54 -11.07
C ARG A 67 -7.20 -6.71 -11.63
N PRO A 68 -6.54 -6.59 -12.80
CA PRO A 68 -5.68 -7.65 -13.32
C PRO A 68 -4.47 -7.96 -12.42
N TYR A 69 -4.03 -6.98 -11.61
CA TYR A 69 -2.85 -7.08 -10.74
C TYR A 69 -3.22 -7.36 -9.28
N GLN A 70 -4.50 -7.49 -8.95
CA GLN A 70 -5.00 -7.74 -7.59
C GLN A 70 -4.28 -8.91 -6.90
N ARG A 71 -4.15 -10.06 -7.58
CA ARG A 71 -3.49 -11.24 -7.00
C ARG A 71 -2.00 -11.00 -6.72
N LEU A 72 -1.32 -10.22 -7.57
CA LEU A 72 0.07 -9.86 -7.36
C LEU A 72 0.22 -8.96 -6.12
N ILE A 73 -0.64 -7.94 -6.00
CA ILE A 73 -0.64 -7.02 -4.85
C ILE A 73 -0.89 -7.79 -3.54
N ILE A 74 -1.85 -8.72 -3.54
CA ILE A 74 -2.13 -9.59 -2.37
C ILE A 74 -0.93 -10.51 -2.08
N GLY A 75 -0.27 -11.04 -3.10
CA GLY A 75 0.95 -11.84 -2.92
C GLY A 75 2.09 -11.05 -2.27
N LEU A 76 2.28 -9.78 -2.67
CA LEU A 76 3.26 -8.89 -2.04
C LEU A 76 2.89 -8.58 -0.58
N LEU A 77 1.60 -8.39 -0.28
CA LEU A 77 1.12 -8.21 1.09
C LEU A 77 1.44 -9.44 1.97
N ILE A 78 1.14 -10.64 1.48
CA ILE A 78 1.44 -11.89 2.20
C ILE A 78 2.94 -12.02 2.44
N ARG A 79 3.76 -11.75 1.42
CA ARG A 79 5.22 -11.80 1.53
C ARG A 79 5.77 -10.82 2.56
N ALA A 80 5.26 -9.59 2.57
CA ALA A 80 5.63 -8.57 3.55
C ALA A 80 5.26 -9.00 4.98
N GLU A 81 4.07 -9.58 5.19
CA GLU A 81 3.67 -10.07 6.53
C GLU A 81 4.47 -11.30 6.98
N LEU A 82 4.83 -12.20 6.06
CA LEU A 82 5.72 -13.35 6.36
C LEU A 82 7.10 -12.87 6.84
N SER A 83 7.73 -11.97 6.07
CA SER A 83 9.01 -11.36 6.43
C SER A 83 8.94 -10.67 7.79
N ARG A 84 7.89 -9.86 8.01
CA ARG A 84 7.67 -9.16 9.30
C ARG A 84 7.53 -10.10 10.49
N LEU A 85 6.96 -11.28 10.28
CA LEU A 85 6.79 -12.29 11.32
C LEU A 85 8.01 -13.22 11.46
N GLY A 86 9.03 -13.05 10.61
CA GLY A 86 10.19 -13.94 10.57
C GLY A 86 9.84 -15.36 10.09
N VAL A 87 8.73 -15.52 9.37
CA VAL A 87 8.25 -16.82 8.88
C VAL A 87 8.83 -17.07 7.49
N SER A 88 9.53 -18.20 7.34
CA SER A 88 10.03 -18.68 6.07
C SER A 88 8.88 -19.16 5.18
N VAL A 89 8.99 -18.94 3.87
CA VAL A 89 8.07 -19.50 2.87
C VAL A 89 8.05 -21.04 2.86
N MET A 90 9.04 -21.69 3.49
CA MET A 90 9.11 -23.14 3.65
C MET A 90 8.23 -23.66 4.78
N GLU A 91 7.79 -22.80 5.71
CA GLU A 91 6.94 -23.13 6.85
C GLU A 91 5.46 -23.19 6.43
N LYS A 92 5.11 -24.24 5.70
CA LYS A 92 3.80 -24.39 5.02
C LYS A 92 2.59 -24.11 5.90
N ASP A 93 2.62 -24.55 7.16
CA ASP A 93 1.48 -24.40 8.08
C ASP A 93 1.30 -22.94 8.51
N GLU A 94 2.39 -22.24 8.84
CA GLU A 94 2.35 -20.82 9.18
C GLU A 94 2.01 -19.95 7.97
N VAL A 95 2.55 -20.29 6.79
CA VAL A 95 2.18 -19.64 5.53
C VAL A 95 0.68 -19.78 5.27
N ARG A 96 0.13 -20.99 5.45
CA ARG A 96 -1.30 -21.24 5.27
C ARG A 96 -2.15 -20.44 6.26
N LYS A 97 -1.72 -20.34 7.51
CA LYS A 97 -2.41 -19.57 8.54
C LYS A 97 -2.48 -18.09 8.16
N ILE A 98 -1.35 -17.48 7.79
CA ILE A 98 -1.29 -16.08 7.33
C ILE A 98 -2.16 -15.89 6.08
N PHE A 99 -2.15 -16.85 5.14
CA PHE A 99 -2.99 -16.77 3.96
C PHE A 99 -4.48 -16.71 4.32
N VAL A 100 -4.95 -17.57 5.23
CA VAL A 100 -6.35 -17.59 5.68
C VAL A 100 -6.71 -16.32 6.46
N ASP A 101 -5.79 -15.78 7.25
CA ASP A 101 -6.01 -14.55 8.02
C ASP A 101 -6.16 -13.32 7.10
N LEU A 102 -5.50 -13.30 5.94
CA LEU A 102 -5.48 -12.13 5.05
C LEU A 102 -6.42 -12.24 3.84
N VAL A 103 -6.68 -13.45 3.33
CA VAL A 103 -7.35 -13.67 2.04
C VAL A 103 -8.75 -14.26 2.23
N ASN A 104 -9.75 -13.62 1.62
CA ASN A 104 -11.10 -14.16 1.50
C ASN A 104 -11.62 -13.96 0.07
N PRO A 105 -11.65 -15.01 -0.77
CA PRO A 105 -12.10 -14.93 -2.16
C PRO A 105 -13.57 -14.53 -2.35
N GLN A 106 -14.38 -14.55 -1.28
CA GLN A 106 -15.78 -14.12 -1.33
C GLN A 106 -15.93 -12.61 -1.21
N ASN A 107 -14.89 -11.91 -0.74
CA ASN A 107 -14.89 -10.47 -0.63
C ASN A 107 -14.49 -9.83 -1.96
N PRO A 108 -15.02 -8.65 -2.31
CA PRO A 108 -14.73 -8.02 -3.61
C PRO A 108 -13.23 -7.70 -3.84
N THR A 109 -12.50 -7.44 -2.75
CA THR A 109 -11.04 -7.23 -2.75
C THR A 109 -10.22 -8.52 -2.61
N ASN A 110 -10.86 -9.68 -2.50
CA ASN A 110 -10.24 -10.96 -2.10
C ASN A 110 -9.51 -10.93 -0.75
N LEU A 111 -9.74 -9.90 0.08
CA LEU A 111 -9.09 -9.74 1.38
C LEU A 111 -10.11 -9.84 2.51
N THR A 112 -9.69 -10.37 3.66
CA THR A 112 -10.42 -10.24 4.93
C THR A 112 -10.36 -8.79 5.42
N ASP A 113 -11.09 -8.46 6.49
CA ASP A 113 -10.94 -7.16 7.15
C ASP A 113 -9.51 -6.94 7.68
N MET A 114 -8.86 -8.00 8.17
CA MET A 114 -7.46 -7.94 8.60
C MET A 114 -6.53 -7.71 7.39
N GLY A 115 -6.78 -8.37 6.26
CA GLY A 115 -6.07 -8.15 5.02
C GLY A 115 -6.18 -6.70 4.54
N MET A 116 -7.38 -6.12 4.60
CA MET A 116 -7.62 -4.72 4.27
C MET A 116 -6.92 -3.76 5.24
N ASP A 117 -6.94 -4.04 6.55
CA ASP A 117 -6.21 -3.24 7.54
C ASP A 117 -4.71 -3.25 7.25
N ARG A 118 -4.12 -4.42 6.99
CA ARG A 118 -2.69 -4.53 6.68
C ARG A 118 -2.33 -3.79 5.41
N LEU A 119 -3.12 -3.92 4.35
CA LEU A 119 -2.89 -3.19 3.09
C LEU A 119 -2.90 -1.67 3.32
N ASN A 120 -3.88 -1.17 4.09
CA ASN A 120 -3.98 0.24 4.44
C ASN A 120 -2.84 0.71 5.38
N GLU A 121 -2.38 -0.14 6.29
CA GLU A 121 -1.22 0.15 7.15
C GLU A 121 0.06 0.30 6.34
N TYR A 122 0.31 -0.57 5.35
CA TYR A 122 1.47 -0.45 4.47
C TYR A 122 1.39 0.78 3.58
N SER A 123 0.22 1.10 3.01
CA SER A 123 0.04 2.36 2.27
C SER A 123 0.32 3.58 3.15
N SER A 124 -0.24 3.62 4.36
CA SER A 124 0.05 4.69 5.32
C SER A 124 1.54 4.79 5.70
N GLY A 125 2.21 3.64 5.89
CA GLY A 125 3.64 3.60 6.20
C GLY A 125 4.52 4.01 5.02
N GLY A 126 4.14 3.67 3.80
CA GLY A 126 4.84 4.13 2.61
C GLY A 126 4.67 5.62 2.36
N TYR A 127 3.53 6.22 2.72
CA TYR A 127 3.42 7.68 2.77
C TYR A 127 4.38 8.29 3.78
N ASP A 128 4.46 7.76 5.02
CA ASP A 128 5.42 8.24 6.02
C ASP A 128 6.86 8.19 5.43
N TYR A 129 7.23 7.12 4.73
CA TYR A 129 8.54 7.01 4.07
C TYR A 129 8.74 8.06 2.98
N LEU A 130 7.77 8.24 2.08
CA LEU A 130 7.88 9.20 0.98
C LEU A 130 8.01 10.63 1.51
N ALA A 131 7.19 11.02 2.50
CA ALA A 131 7.22 12.34 3.10
C ALA A 131 8.51 12.62 3.87
N GLU A 132 9.17 11.60 4.42
CA GLU A 132 10.50 11.75 5.04
C GLU A 132 11.65 11.86 4.04
N LYS A 133 11.52 11.22 2.86
CA LYS A 133 12.57 11.21 1.82
C LYS A 133 12.48 12.39 0.85
N LEU A 134 11.34 13.06 0.80
CA LEU A 134 11.10 14.20 -0.06
C LEU A 134 10.92 15.44 0.81
N ASP A 135 11.84 16.40 0.70
CA ASP A 135 11.90 17.61 1.54
C ASP A 135 10.64 18.49 1.43
N SER A 136 9.84 18.32 0.37
CA SER A 136 8.60 19.05 0.17
C SER A 136 7.56 18.21 -0.55
N LYS A 137 6.31 18.68 -0.53
CA LYS A 137 5.23 18.07 -1.30
C LYS A 137 5.52 18.15 -2.81
N PRO A 138 5.15 17.13 -3.60
CA PRO A 138 5.38 17.14 -5.03
C PRO A 138 4.52 18.21 -5.71
N TYR A 139 5.12 18.96 -6.63
CA TYR A 139 4.42 19.97 -7.45
C TYR A 139 4.32 19.57 -8.92
N HIS A 140 5.27 18.77 -9.42
CA HIS A 140 5.33 18.30 -10.80
C HIS A 140 5.36 16.77 -10.81
N VAL A 141 4.40 16.16 -11.51
CA VAL A 141 4.25 14.70 -11.55
C VAL A 141 5.46 14.00 -12.19
N GLU A 142 6.10 14.60 -13.19
CA GLU A 142 7.27 14.02 -13.85
C GLU A 142 8.47 13.93 -12.90
N GLU A 143 8.68 14.97 -12.10
CA GLU A 143 9.73 15.00 -11.08
C GLU A 143 9.43 13.98 -9.97
N PHE A 144 8.18 13.96 -9.49
CA PHE A 144 7.74 12.99 -8.50
C PHE A 144 7.99 11.55 -8.99
N LEU A 145 7.53 11.20 -10.19
CA LEU A 145 7.67 9.84 -10.73
C LEU A 145 9.13 9.41 -10.91
N ARG A 146 10.00 10.33 -11.34
CA ARG A 146 11.45 10.05 -11.46
C ARG A 146 12.08 9.76 -10.10
N THR A 147 11.75 10.55 -9.08
CA THR A 147 12.30 10.37 -7.73
C THR A 147 11.69 9.15 -7.05
N TYR A 148 10.37 8.96 -7.17
CA TYR A 148 9.63 7.79 -6.70
C TYR A 148 10.24 6.49 -7.23
N ALA A 149 10.52 6.40 -8.54
CA ALA A 149 11.11 5.21 -9.14
C ALA A 149 12.49 4.86 -8.55
N LYS A 150 13.31 5.88 -8.24
CA LYS A 150 14.61 5.68 -7.58
C LYS A 150 14.45 5.21 -6.14
N LEU A 151 13.53 5.83 -5.38
CA LEU A 151 13.26 5.46 -3.99
C LEU A 151 12.72 4.03 -3.89
N LEU A 152 11.75 3.66 -4.74
CA LEU A 152 11.21 2.32 -4.77
C LEU A 152 12.28 1.29 -5.14
N ARG A 153 13.10 1.56 -6.17
CA ARG A 153 14.19 0.66 -6.55
C ARG A 153 15.18 0.46 -5.41
N GLY A 154 15.59 1.55 -4.74
CA GLY A 154 16.48 1.46 -3.59
C GLY A 154 15.88 0.70 -2.42
N ALA A 155 14.57 0.86 -2.16
CA ALA A 155 13.86 0.09 -1.14
C ALA A 155 13.84 -1.42 -1.46
N ILE A 156 13.60 -1.78 -2.72
CA ILE A 156 13.63 -3.16 -3.21
C ILE A 156 15.03 -3.76 -3.05
N GLU A 157 16.07 -3.06 -3.46
CA GLU A 157 17.46 -3.53 -3.38
C GLU A 157 17.93 -3.75 -1.93
N GLN A 158 17.35 -3.02 -0.97
CA GLN A 158 17.67 -3.13 0.45
C GLN A 158 16.83 -4.19 1.18
N ASN A 159 15.75 -4.69 0.56
CA ASN A 159 14.87 -5.68 1.15
C ASN A 159 15.09 -7.04 0.50
N SER A 160 15.82 -7.93 1.18
CA SER A 160 16.09 -9.30 0.73
C SER A 160 14.80 -10.12 0.53
N ASP A 161 13.72 -9.70 1.16
CA ASP A 161 12.44 -10.39 1.18
C ASP A 161 11.42 -9.77 0.22
N TRP A 162 11.82 -8.85 -0.66
CA TRP A 162 10.95 -8.24 -1.68
C TRP A 162 10.65 -9.12 -2.89
#